data_AF-A0A1W9LEY2-F1
#
_entry.id   AF-A0A1W9LEY2-F1
#
_cell.length_a   1.000
_cell.length_b   1.000
_cell.length_c   1.000
_cell.angle_alpha   90.00
_cell.angle_beta   90.00
_cell.angle_gamma   90.00
#
_symmetry.space_group_name_H-M   'P 1'
#
loop_
_entity.id
_entity.type
_entity.pdbx_description
1 polymer ?
#
loop_
_entity_poly.entity_id
_entity_poly.type
_entity_poly.pdbx_seq_one_letter_code
_entity_poly.pdbx_strand_id
1 'polypeptide(L)' 'GIATVIKLVAVFTAATMLGRWFLDEIKMSTIRKEPWHKPYLSLPGLIMLAVMFLLPVLIWIIKSSG' A
#
# COMPACT_ATOMS: atom_id res chain seq x y z
N GLY A 1 -1.02 -21.16 -15.79
CA GLY A 1 -1.57 -20.89 -17.14
C GLY A 1 -1.53 -19.40 -17.43
N ILE A 2 -1.85 -18.97 -18.66
CA ILE A 2 -1.82 -17.54 -19.07
C ILE A 2 -2.62 -16.64 -18.11
N ALA A 3 -3.76 -17.12 -17.60
CA ALA A 3 -4.55 -16.40 -16.59
C ALA A 3 -3.79 -16.06 -15.30
N THR A 4 -2.85 -16.92 -14.87
CA THR A 4 -2.02 -16.68 -13.67
C THR A 4 -1.04 -15.52 -13.91
N VAL A 5 -0.47 -15.46 -15.12
CA VAL A 5 0.48 -14.41 -15.51
C VAL A 5 -0.21 -13.05 -15.54
N ILE A 6 -1.41 -12.97 -16.11
CA ILE A 6 -2.21 -11.74 -16.14
C ILE A 6 -2.54 -11.24 -14.72
N LYS A 7 -2.94 -12.15 -13.82
CA LYS A 7 -3.19 -11.80 -12.40
C LYS A 7 -1.95 -11.26 -11.71
N LEU A 8 -0.79 -11.88 -11.93
CA LEU A 8 0.48 -11.40 -11.38
C LEU A 8 0.80 -9.99 -11.85
N VAL A 9 0.73 -9.76 -13.17
CA VAL A 9 0.99 -8.44 -13.75
C VAL A 9 0.03 -7.40 -13.17
N ALA A 10 -1.27 -7.71 -13.08
CA ALA A 10 -2.26 -6.82 -12.50
C ALA A 10 -1.93 -6.44 -11.04
N VAL A 11 -1.53 -7.41 -10.22
CA VAL A 11 -1.14 -7.18 -8.82
C VAL A 11 0.13 -6.31 -8.74
N PHE A 12 1.15 -6.58 -9.58
CA PHE A 12 2.36 -5.77 -9.62
C PHE A 12 2.08 -4.33 -10.08
N THR A 13 1.22 -4.14 -11.08
CA THR A 13 0.80 -2.81 -11.51
C THR A 13 0.08 -2.09 -10.38
N ALA A 14 -0.87 -2.73 -9.70
CA ALA A 14 -1.57 -2.12 -8.57
C ALA A 14 -0.61 -1.72 -7.43
N ALA A 15 0.35 -2.60 -7.08
CA ALA A 15 1.34 -2.33 -6.06
C ALA A 15 2.26 -1.15 -6.42
N THR A 16 2.75 -1.09 -7.67
CA THR A 16 3.60 0.02 -8.12
C THR A 16 2.83 1.34 -8.21
N MET A 17 1.56 1.31 -8.60
CA MET A 17 0.70 2.50 -8.65
C MET A 17 0.47 3.08 -7.24
N LEU A 18 0.15 2.22 -6.26
CA LEU A 18 0.02 2.62 -4.86
C LEU A 18 1.32 3.16 -4.27
N GLY A 19 2.45 2.48 -4.53
CA GLY A 19 3.76 2.93 -4.06
C GLY A 19 4.17 4.29 -4.62
N ARG A 20 3.93 4.53 -5.91
CA ARG A 20 4.18 5.83 -6.56
C ARG A 20 3.35 6.94 -5.92
N TRP A 21 2.08 6.69 -5.67
CA TRP A 21 1.21 7.67 -5.01
C TRP A 21 1.75 7.98 -3.60
N PHE A 22 2.08 6.98 -2.78
CA PHE A 22 2.66 7.27 -1.46
C PHE A 22 3.99 8.08 -1.53
N LEU A 23 4.86 7.78 -2.49
CA LEU A 23 6.10 8.53 -2.70
C LEU A 23 5.87 9.99 -3.13
N ASP A 24 4.87 10.24 -3.99
CA ASP A 24 4.51 11.59 -4.40
C ASP A 24 3.97 12.41 -3.23
N GLU A 25 3.23 11.79 -2.31
CA GLU A 25 2.76 12.43 -1.08
C GLU A 25 3.91 12.79 -0.13
N ILE A 26 4.90 11.89 0.05
CA ILE A 26 6.12 12.19 0.81
C ILE A 26 6.90 13.34 0.17
N LYS A 27 7.00 13.34 -1.16
CA LYS A 27 7.67 14.40 -1.89
C LYS A 27 6.94 15.73 -1.69
N MET A 28 5.62 15.74 -1.76
CA MET A 28 4.80 16.93 -1.48
C MET A 28 4.94 17.41 -0.04
N SER A 29 4.93 16.52 0.95
CA SER A 29 5.11 16.90 2.36
C SER A 29 6.50 17.48 2.64
N THR A 30 7.52 16.96 1.96
CA THR A 30 8.91 17.46 2.03
C THR A 30 8.99 18.87 1.45
N ILE A 31 8.38 19.10 0.29
CA ILE A 31 8.30 20.44 -0.33
C ILE A 31 7.56 21.42 0.60
N ARG A 32 6.50 20.95 1.27
CA ARG A 32 5.69 21.75 2.20
C ARG A 32 6.32 21.94 3.58
N LYS A 33 7.50 21.36 3.86
CA LYS A 33 8.17 21.34 5.18
C LYS A 33 7.25 20.85 6.31
N GLU A 34 6.37 19.93 5.99
CA GLU A 34 5.40 19.38 6.93
C GLU A 34 6.07 18.32 7.81
N PRO A 35 5.59 18.13 9.06
CA PRO A 35 6.14 17.12 9.96
C PRO A 35 6.05 15.72 9.33
N TRP A 36 7.07 14.91 9.59
CA TRP A 36 7.26 13.55 9.06
C TRP A 36 6.09 12.57 9.26
N HIS A 37 5.18 12.88 10.18
CA HIS A 37 3.96 12.13 10.46
C HIS A 37 2.79 12.43 9.52
N LYS A 38 2.78 13.61 8.90
CA LYS A 38 1.66 14.08 8.08
C LYS A 38 1.37 13.22 6.84
N PRO A 39 2.38 12.62 6.15
CA PRO A 39 2.14 11.72 5.02
C PRO A 39 1.39 10.44 5.39
N TYR A 40 1.30 10.10 6.67
CA TYR A 40 0.53 8.95 7.14
C TYR A 40 -0.94 9.29 7.41
N LEU A 41 -1.26 10.58 7.57
CA LEU A 41 -2.63 11.09 7.76
C LEU A 41 -3.33 11.40 6.43
N SER A 42 -2.59 11.43 5.33
CA SER A 42 -3.15 11.62 3.99
C SER A 42 -3.82 10.33 3.50
N LEU A 43 -4.76 10.50 2.57
CA LEU A 43 -5.52 9.39 1.97
C LEU A 43 -4.62 8.22 1.47
N PRO A 44 -3.48 8.49 0.80
CA PRO A 44 -2.57 7.43 0.33
C PRO A 44 -1.84 6.73 1.47
N GLY A 45 -1.43 7.49 2.50
CA GLY A 45 -0.76 6.95 3.68
C GLY A 45 -1.67 6.02 4.48
N LEU A 46 -2.94 6.39 4.63
CA LEU A 46 -3.96 5.54 5.26
C LEU A 46 -4.17 4.23 4.48
N ILE A 47 -4.21 4.29 3.15
CA ILE A 47 -4.31 3.08 2.31
C ILE A 47 -3.07 2.20 2.51
N MET A 48 -1.88 2.80 2.56
CA MET A 48 -0.64 2.04 2.77
C MET A 48 -0.61 1.37 4.16
N LEU A 49 -1.01 2.11 5.22
CA LEU A 49 -1.13 1.58 6.57
C LEU A 49 -2.16 0.45 6.63
N ALA A 50 -3.34 0.65 6.02
CA ALA A 50 -4.35 -0.39 5.92
C ALA A 50 -3.79 -1.63 5.25
N VAL A 51 -3.13 -1.52 4.10
CA VAL A 51 -2.51 -2.69 3.43
C VAL A 51 -1.46 -3.35 4.34
N MET A 52 -0.61 -2.58 5.01
CA MET A 52 0.46 -3.09 5.87
C MET A 52 -0.07 -3.84 7.10
N PHE A 53 -1.16 -3.38 7.72
CA PHE A 53 -1.74 -4.02 8.90
C PHE A 53 -2.78 -5.08 8.56
N LEU A 54 -3.60 -4.86 7.53
CA LEU A 54 -4.71 -5.74 7.20
C LEU A 54 -4.23 -7.05 6.55
N LEU A 55 -3.19 -7.01 5.71
CA LEU A 55 -2.63 -8.21 5.07
C LEU A 55 -2.14 -9.27 6.08
N PRO A 56 -1.23 -8.96 7.02
CA PRO A 56 -0.74 -9.95 7.99
C PRO A 56 -1.86 -10.43 8.91
N VAL A 57 -2.80 -9.57 9.30
CA VAL A 57 -3.96 -9.96 10.10
C VAL A 57 -4.87 -10.94 9.34
N LEU A 58 -5.16 -10.67 8.07
CA LEU A 58 -5.92 -11.58 7.20
C LEU A 58 -5.24 -12.94 7.07
N ILE A 59 -3.93 -12.95 6.81
CA ILE A 59 -3.14 -14.20 6.72
C ILE A 59 -3.17 -14.96 8.04
N TRP A 60 -3.03 -14.25 9.17
CA TRP A 60 -3.07 -14.86 10.49
C TRP A 60 -4.43 -15.46 10.81
N ILE A 61 -5.53 -14.75 10.52
CA ILE A 61 -6.90 -15.26 10.69
C ILE A 61 -7.12 -16.52 9.86
N ILE A 62 -6.81 -16.46 8.54
CA ILE A 62 -7.00 -17.60 7.63
C ILE A 62 -6.21 -18.83 8.12
N LYS A 63 -4.95 -18.61 8.55
CA LYS A 63 -4.11 -19.68 9.10
C LYS A 63 -4.62 -20.21 10.44
N SER A 64 -5.19 -19.38 11.29
CA SER A 64 -5.69 -19.79 12.61
C SER A 64 -7.03 -20.53 12.54
N SER A 65 -7.77 -20.39 11.44
CA SER A 65 -9.09 -21.01 11.22
C SER A 65 -9.05 -22.33 10.42
N GLY A 66 -7.87 -22.82 10.03
CA GLY A 66 -7.68 -24.09 9.32
C GLY A 66 -6.70 -24.99 10.07
#